data_AF-H0EEI9-F1
#
_entry.id   AF-H0EEI9-F1
#
_cell.length_a   1.000
_cell.length_b   1.000
_cell.length_c   1.000
_cell.angle_alpha   90.00
_cell.angle_beta   90.00
_cell.angle_gamma   90.00
#
_symmetry.space_group_name_H-M   'P 1'
#
loop_
_entity.id
_entity.type
_entity.pdbx_description
1 polymer ?
#
loop_
_entity_poly.entity_id
_entity_poly.type
_entity_poly.pdbx_seq_one_letter_code
_entity_poly.pdbx_strand_id
1 'polypeptide(L)'
;MSTSNPPSVISDSRFDPSFTSHVIAATGPNASPRARKVIGSLIQHMHDFARENEITIAEWMGAVDMMNWAGRMSDEKRNEGQLVCDVLGLESRNHLQTRGRNLLPRDCFRDSRTLLPSRCPGASQRIKHRPAGKLLEILDRHPYRPAHIHLIVQREGYKPVTTQIFDSEDQYLENDSVFAVKDSLVVEFKKIEGNEKAVRELEYPIHLRPVDGKV
;
A
#
# COMPACT_ATOMS: atom_id res chain seq x y z
N MET A 1 -4.39 52.68 -37.60
CA MET A 1 -4.15 51.23 -37.44
C MET A 1 -4.55 50.87 -36.03
N SER A 2 -5.75 50.31 -35.85
CA SER A 2 -6.27 49.92 -34.54
C SER A 2 -6.05 48.41 -34.38
N THR A 3 -5.14 48.01 -33.51
CA THR A 3 -4.85 46.61 -33.22
C THR A 3 -5.83 46.12 -32.16
N SER A 4 -6.88 45.42 -32.58
CA SER A 4 -7.77 44.68 -31.69
C SER A 4 -7.00 43.53 -31.04
N ASN A 5 -6.88 43.56 -29.71
CA ASN A 5 -6.44 42.39 -28.94
C ASN A 5 -7.41 41.21 -29.21
N PRO A 6 -6.90 39.97 -29.38
CA PRO A 6 -7.77 38.81 -29.48
C PRO A 6 -8.50 38.59 -28.15
N PRO A 7 -9.73 38.02 -28.18
CA PRO A 7 -10.51 37.80 -26.98
C PRO A 7 -9.74 36.88 -26.03
N SER A 8 -9.51 37.35 -24.81
CA SER A 8 -9.01 36.54 -23.71
C SER A 8 -9.97 35.38 -23.52
N VAL A 9 -9.49 34.15 -23.73
CA VAL A 9 -10.20 32.93 -23.34
C VAL A 9 -10.26 32.97 -21.82
N ILE A 10 -11.36 33.48 -21.27
CA ILE A 10 -11.66 33.36 -19.85
C ILE A 10 -11.91 31.88 -19.64
N SER A 11 -10.96 31.18 -19.03
CA SER A 11 -11.20 29.82 -18.59
C SER A 11 -12.28 29.88 -17.51
N ASP A 12 -13.47 29.34 -17.80
CA ASP A 12 -14.67 29.30 -16.94
C ASP A 12 -14.48 28.55 -15.59
N SER A 13 -13.25 28.28 -15.18
CA SER A 13 -12.93 27.72 -13.88
C SER A 13 -12.93 28.82 -12.82
N ARG A 14 -13.77 28.67 -11.78
CA ARG A 14 -13.73 29.51 -10.56
C ARG A 14 -12.35 29.53 -9.88
N PHE A 15 -11.47 28.60 -10.23
CA PHE A 15 -10.13 28.44 -9.68
C PHE A 15 -9.08 29.08 -10.60
N ASP A 16 -8.12 29.78 -10.00
CA ASP A 16 -6.96 30.34 -10.69
C ASP A 16 -6.13 29.22 -11.36
N PRO A 17 -6.04 29.20 -12.71
CA PRO A 17 -5.31 28.16 -13.44
C PRO A 17 -3.79 28.25 -13.21
N SER A 18 -3.26 29.40 -12.80
CA SER A 18 -1.83 29.64 -12.62
C SER A 18 -1.29 29.24 -11.24
N PHE A 19 -2.18 29.12 -10.24
CA PHE A 19 -1.79 28.88 -8.84
C PHE A 19 -0.90 27.65 -8.66
N THR A 20 -1.24 26.52 -9.28
CA THR A 20 -0.47 25.28 -9.17
C THR A 20 0.94 25.42 -9.72
N SER A 21 1.08 26.08 -10.88
CA SER A 21 2.39 26.34 -11.48
C SER A 21 3.23 27.26 -10.61
N HIS A 22 2.63 28.28 -9.98
CA HIS A 22 3.33 29.14 -9.03
C HIS A 22 3.86 28.36 -7.81
N VAL A 23 3.06 27.45 -7.23
CA VAL A 23 3.51 26.63 -6.09
C VAL A 23 4.65 25.69 -6.47
N ILE A 24 4.59 25.06 -7.66
CA ILE A 24 5.69 24.21 -8.14
C ILE A 24 6.95 25.05 -8.40
N ALA A 25 6.80 26.23 -9.00
CA ALA A 25 7.91 27.14 -9.30
C ALA A 25 8.59 27.71 -8.04
N ALA A 26 7.88 27.76 -6.90
CA ALA A 26 8.44 28.16 -5.61
C ALA A 26 9.48 27.15 -5.05
N THR A 27 9.72 26.03 -5.72
CA THR A 27 10.75 25.06 -5.32
C THR A 27 12.15 25.66 -5.42
N GLY A 28 12.75 25.95 -4.25
CA GLY A 28 14.04 26.65 -4.13
C GLY A 28 15.22 25.98 -4.87
N PRO A 29 16.29 26.74 -5.17
CA PRO A 29 17.36 26.33 -6.09
C PRO A 29 18.11 25.06 -5.65
N ASN A 30 18.21 24.81 -4.34
CA ASN A 30 18.98 23.68 -3.77
C ASN A 30 18.23 22.33 -3.78
N ALA A 31 16.98 22.28 -4.23
CA ALA A 31 16.24 21.02 -4.29
C ALA A 31 16.85 20.06 -5.32
N SER A 32 17.05 18.80 -4.92
CA SER A 32 17.60 17.77 -5.79
C SER A 32 16.70 17.51 -7.02
N PRO A 33 17.26 17.05 -8.16
CA PRO A 33 16.45 16.75 -9.34
C PRO A 33 15.33 15.74 -9.07
N ARG A 34 15.58 14.75 -8.19
CA ARG A 34 14.57 13.77 -7.80
C ARG A 34 13.46 14.39 -6.96
N ALA A 35 13.80 15.24 -5.97
CA ALA A 35 12.82 15.92 -5.15
C ALA A 35 11.93 16.83 -6.00
N ARG A 36 12.51 17.62 -6.92
CA ARG A 36 11.75 18.46 -7.86
C ARG A 36 10.74 17.64 -8.67
N LYS A 37 11.17 16.50 -9.22
CA LYS A 37 10.28 15.62 -10.00
C LYS A 37 9.15 15.03 -9.14
N VAL A 38 9.48 14.48 -7.97
CA VAL A 38 8.50 13.78 -7.13
C VAL A 38 7.53 14.75 -6.46
N ILE A 39 8.05 15.77 -5.80
CA ILE A 39 7.23 16.74 -5.05
C ILE A 39 6.43 17.63 -6.01
N GLY A 40 7.02 18.05 -7.14
CA GLY A 40 6.29 18.81 -8.16
C GLY A 40 5.11 18.02 -8.73
N SER A 41 5.32 16.73 -9.04
CA SER A 41 4.23 15.85 -9.49
C SER A 41 3.17 15.63 -8.42
N LEU A 42 3.55 15.48 -7.15
CA LEU A 42 2.61 15.37 -6.04
C LEU A 42 1.74 16.63 -5.90
N ILE A 43 2.36 17.82 -5.90
CA ILE A 43 1.64 19.11 -5.82
C ILE A 43 0.62 19.21 -6.96
N GLN A 44 1.02 18.90 -8.19
CA GLN A 44 0.15 18.92 -9.36
C GLN A 44 -1.09 18.03 -9.14
N HIS A 45 -0.88 16.74 -8.80
CA HIS A 45 -1.97 15.80 -8.61
C HIS A 45 -2.87 16.14 -7.42
N MET A 46 -2.32 16.70 -6.32
CA MET A 46 -3.13 17.14 -5.18
C MET A 46 -4.01 18.33 -5.52
N HIS A 47 -3.48 19.31 -6.25
CA HIS A 47 -4.26 20.48 -6.68
C HIS A 47 -5.33 20.10 -7.70
N ASP A 48 -5.01 19.20 -8.63
CA ASP A 48 -5.98 18.70 -9.61
C ASP A 48 -7.09 17.92 -8.92
N PHE A 49 -6.77 17.04 -7.97
CA PHE A 49 -7.75 16.33 -7.14
C PHE A 49 -8.67 17.30 -6.37
N ALA A 50 -8.09 18.34 -5.75
CA ALA A 50 -8.87 19.33 -5.02
C ALA A 50 -9.80 20.15 -5.93
N ARG A 51 -9.35 20.46 -7.15
CA ARG A 51 -10.13 21.18 -8.16
C ARG A 51 -11.27 20.31 -8.70
N GLU A 52 -10.95 19.08 -9.08
CA GLU A 52 -11.88 18.10 -9.64
C GLU A 52 -13.05 17.82 -8.70
N ASN A 53 -12.76 17.71 -7.40
CA ASN A 53 -13.75 17.36 -6.38
C ASN A 53 -14.31 18.58 -5.65
N GLU A 54 -13.88 19.79 -6.02
CA GLU A 54 -14.34 21.03 -5.40
C GLU A 54 -14.26 21.04 -3.86
N ILE A 55 -13.19 20.46 -3.31
CA ILE A 55 -13.05 20.16 -1.87
C ILE A 55 -13.38 21.38 -1.00
N THR A 56 -14.30 21.18 -0.06
CA THR A 56 -14.68 22.20 0.92
C THR A 56 -13.65 22.33 2.03
N ILE A 57 -13.69 23.48 2.74
CA ILE A 57 -12.84 23.70 3.91
C ILE A 57 -13.08 22.63 5.00
N ALA A 58 -14.32 22.19 5.18
CA ALA A 58 -14.67 21.18 6.18
C ALA A 58 -14.06 19.81 5.83
N GLU A 59 -14.14 19.39 4.57
CA GLU A 59 -13.54 18.13 4.10
C GLU A 59 -12.01 18.17 4.19
N TRP A 60 -11.41 19.30 3.79
CA TRP A 60 -9.96 19.51 3.94
C TRP A 60 -9.52 19.44 5.40
N MET A 61 -10.22 20.12 6.30
CA MET A 61 -9.95 20.05 7.74
C MET A 61 -10.10 18.63 8.29
N GLY A 62 -11.11 17.87 7.85
CA GLY A 62 -11.26 16.47 8.22
C GLY A 62 -10.06 15.60 7.80
N ALA A 63 -9.50 15.83 6.60
CA ALA A 63 -8.31 15.14 6.15
C ALA A 63 -7.06 15.52 6.97
N VAL A 64 -6.90 16.81 7.29
CA VAL A 64 -5.82 17.30 8.17
C VAL A 64 -5.92 16.69 9.56
N ASP A 65 -7.12 16.63 10.14
CA ASP A 65 -7.35 16.04 11.46
C ASP A 65 -7.04 14.55 11.47
N MET A 66 -7.38 13.82 10.42
CA MET A 66 -7.02 12.41 10.26
C MET A 66 -5.51 12.21 10.19
N MET A 67 -4.79 13.04 9.41
CA MET A 67 -3.32 12.97 9.31
C MET A 67 -2.65 13.24 10.66
N ASN A 68 -3.12 14.27 11.37
CA ASN A 68 -2.64 14.60 12.71
C ASN A 68 -2.94 13.49 13.72
N TRP A 69 -4.12 12.89 13.63
CA TRP A 69 -4.50 11.76 14.46
C TRP A 69 -3.61 10.53 14.23
N ALA A 70 -3.32 10.21 12.98
CA ALA A 70 -2.36 9.16 12.61
C ALA A 70 -0.96 9.42 13.16
N GLY A 71 -0.48 10.67 13.06
CA GLY A 71 0.79 11.06 13.66
C GLY A 71 0.83 10.83 15.18
N ARG A 72 -0.20 11.28 15.92
CA ARG A 72 -0.28 11.16 17.38
C ARG A 72 -0.40 9.71 17.88
N MET A 73 -1.01 8.83 17.09
CA MET A 73 -1.17 7.41 17.45
C MET A 73 0.02 6.53 17.06
N SER A 74 0.95 7.06 16.25
CA SER A 74 2.14 6.32 15.82
C SER A 74 3.20 6.31 16.91
N ASP A 75 3.93 5.20 17.02
CA ASP A 75 5.06 4.98 17.93
C ASP A 75 6.14 4.14 17.23
N GLU A 76 7.19 3.72 17.95
CA GLU A 76 8.29 2.91 17.39
C GLU A 76 7.84 1.54 16.83
N LYS A 77 6.69 1.03 17.30
CA LYS A 77 6.16 -0.29 16.90
C LYS A 77 4.97 -0.18 15.96
N ARG A 78 4.35 1.00 15.83
CA ARG A 78 3.10 1.22 15.13
C ARG A 78 3.17 2.48 14.28
N ASN A 79 2.87 2.35 13.00
CA ASN A 79 2.79 3.49 12.09
C ASN A 79 1.38 3.57 11.47
N GLU A 80 0.53 4.44 12.00
CA GLU A 80 -0.83 4.63 11.45
C GLU A 80 -0.82 5.29 10.09
N GLY A 81 0.17 6.16 9.82
CA GLY A 81 0.30 6.80 8.52
C GLY A 81 0.54 5.76 7.42
N GLN A 82 1.34 4.74 7.72
CA GLN A 82 1.50 3.59 6.84
C GLN A 82 0.19 2.81 6.67
N LEU A 83 -0.55 2.54 7.74
CA LEU A 83 -1.84 1.83 7.65
C LEU A 83 -2.89 2.59 6.83
N VAL A 84 -2.91 3.93 6.90
CA VAL A 84 -3.77 4.76 6.04
C VAL A 84 -3.35 4.60 4.56
N CYS A 85 -2.05 4.59 4.28
CA CYS A 85 -1.52 4.31 2.94
C CYS A 85 -1.87 2.90 2.43
N ASP A 86 -1.91 1.90 3.32
CA ASP A 86 -2.29 0.52 2.99
C ASP A 86 -3.77 0.46 2.55
N VAL A 87 -4.66 1.13 3.29
CA VAL A 87 -6.10 1.20 2.96
C VAL A 87 -6.34 1.93 1.64
N LEU A 88 -5.53 2.96 1.33
CA LEU A 88 -5.55 3.68 0.06
C LEU A 88 -4.84 2.92 -1.08
N GLY A 89 -4.21 1.78 -0.80
CA GLY A 89 -3.54 0.93 -1.79
C GLY A 89 -2.19 1.46 -2.29
N LEU A 90 -1.64 2.51 -1.67
CA LEU A 90 -0.36 3.09 -2.10
C LEU A 90 0.82 2.15 -1.83
N GLU A 91 0.79 1.43 -0.71
CA GLU A 91 1.82 0.44 -0.35
C GLU A 91 1.80 -0.75 -1.32
N SER A 92 0.64 -1.38 -1.49
CA SER A 92 0.42 -2.49 -2.43
C SER A 92 0.83 -2.14 -3.85
N ARG A 93 0.54 -0.92 -4.33
CA ARG A 93 1.00 -0.42 -5.64
C ARG A 93 2.52 -0.31 -5.73
N ASN A 94 3.18 0.28 -4.75
CA ASN A 94 4.65 0.40 -4.72
C ASN A 94 5.31 -0.98 -4.66
N HIS A 95 4.70 -1.91 -3.94
CA HIS A 95 5.15 -3.28 -3.82
C HIS A 95 5.02 -4.08 -5.13
N LEU A 96 3.94 -3.87 -5.88
CA LEU A 96 3.77 -4.44 -7.23
C LEU A 96 4.85 -3.95 -8.19
N GLN A 97 5.16 -2.66 -8.17
CA GLN A 97 6.11 -2.05 -9.11
C GLN A 97 7.57 -2.41 -8.83
N THR A 98 7.90 -2.72 -7.58
CA THR A 98 9.26 -3.13 -7.18
C THR A 98 9.51 -4.63 -7.35
N ARG A 99 8.48 -5.48 -7.26
CA ARG A 99 8.62 -6.95 -7.34
C ARG A 99 8.52 -7.57 -8.73
N GLY A 100 8.04 -6.86 -9.75
CA GLY A 100 8.00 -7.33 -11.13
C GLY A 100 9.35 -7.67 -11.79
N ARG A 101 10.47 -7.70 -11.04
CA ARG A 101 11.82 -8.02 -11.52
C ARG A 101 12.51 -9.19 -10.80
N ASN A 102 11.86 -9.89 -9.87
CA ASN A 102 12.55 -10.81 -8.95
C ASN A 102 11.99 -12.25 -8.86
N LEU A 103 11.08 -12.67 -9.74
CA LEU A 103 10.62 -14.07 -9.78
C LEU A 103 11.20 -14.73 -11.04
N LEU A 104 12.40 -15.29 -10.92
CA LEU A 104 12.92 -16.25 -11.90
C LEU A 104 12.45 -17.66 -11.48
N PRO A 105 12.06 -18.54 -12.43
CA PRO A 105 11.66 -19.89 -12.12
C PRO A 105 12.86 -20.84 -12.04
N ARG A 106 12.76 -21.81 -11.12
CA ARG A 106 13.55 -23.05 -10.92
C ARG A 106 14.82 -22.93 -10.07
N ASP A 107 14.70 -23.29 -8.78
CA ASP A 107 15.33 -24.48 -8.18
C ASP A 107 15.07 -24.56 -6.66
N CYS A 108 14.83 -25.78 -6.17
CA CYS A 108 14.22 -26.13 -4.88
C CYS A 108 15.05 -25.80 -3.63
N PHE A 109 14.37 -25.30 -2.58
CA PHE A 109 14.81 -25.42 -1.20
C PHE A 109 13.65 -26.00 -0.38
N ARG A 110 13.95 -27.05 0.41
CA ARG A 110 12.98 -27.86 1.16
C ARG A 110 13.13 -27.59 2.66
N ASP A 111 11.99 -27.54 3.34
CA ASP A 111 11.74 -27.53 4.78
C ASP A 111 11.35 -26.18 5.42
N SER A 112 10.08 -26.06 5.80
CA SER A 112 9.68 -25.58 7.13
C SER A 112 8.17 -25.84 7.36
N ARG A 113 7.88 -26.88 8.16
CA ARG A 113 6.54 -27.16 8.69
C ARG A 113 6.09 -26.00 9.59
N THR A 114 5.11 -25.22 9.14
CA THR A 114 4.55 -24.11 9.94
C THR A 114 3.15 -24.49 10.43
N LEU A 115 2.97 -24.48 11.75
CA LEU A 115 1.68 -24.61 12.42
C LEU A 115 0.89 -23.32 12.22
N LEU A 116 -0.25 -23.38 11.53
CA LEU A 116 -1.19 -22.26 11.43
C LEU A 116 -1.87 -22.04 12.79
N PRO A 117 -1.74 -20.86 13.43
CA PRO A 117 -2.68 -20.48 14.45
C PRO A 117 -4.04 -20.25 13.78
N SER A 118 -5.09 -20.73 14.43
CA SER A 118 -6.49 -20.46 14.14
C SER A 118 -6.73 -19.00 13.73
N ARG A 119 -7.62 -18.81 12.72
CA ARG A 119 -8.17 -17.53 12.24
C ARG A 119 -8.11 -16.46 13.33
N CYS A 120 -7.17 -15.52 13.26
CA CYS A 120 -6.99 -14.48 14.27
C CYS A 120 -8.02 -13.35 14.09
N PRO A 121 -9.15 -13.31 14.80
CA PRO A 121 -10.19 -12.30 14.59
C PRO A 121 -9.78 -10.95 15.21
N GLY A 122 -8.78 -10.95 16.09
CA GLY A 122 -8.40 -9.81 16.90
C GLY A 122 -7.59 -8.73 16.18
N ALA A 123 -6.94 -9.04 15.05
CA ALA A 123 -6.18 -8.03 14.30
C ALA A 123 -7.10 -6.99 13.65
N SER A 124 -8.21 -7.43 13.06
CA SER A 124 -9.20 -6.58 12.38
C SER A 124 -10.06 -5.76 13.36
N GLN A 125 -10.30 -6.24 14.58
CA GLN A 125 -11.03 -5.49 15.60
C GLN A 125 -10.24 -4.30 16.14
N ARG A 126 -8.90 -4.42 16.22
CA ARG A 126 -8.04 -3.35 16.76
C ARG A 126 -8.00 -2.10 15.89
N ILE A 127 -8.31 -2.19 14.59
CA ILE A 127 -8.21 -1.03 13.69
C ILE A 127 -9.46 -0.15 13.67
N LYS A 128 -10.62 -0.63 14.13
CA LYS A 128 -11.90 0.11 14.04
C LYS A 128 -11.87 1.50 14.68
N HIS A 129 -11.09 1.68 15.75
CA HIS A 129 -10.96 2.96 16.46
C HIS A 129 -9.66 3.71 16.12
N ARG A 130 -9.07 3.45 14.95
CA ARG A 130 -7.82 4.07 14.46
C ARG A 130 -8.10 4.83 13.16
N PRO A 131 -7.21 5.74 12.72
CA PRO A 131 -7.38 6.51 11.48
C PRO A 131 -7.73 5.64 10.26
N ALA A 132 -7.00 4.54 10.07
CA ALA A 132 -7.26 3.60 8.97
C ALA A 132 -8.64 2.94 9.09
N GLY A 133 -9.10 2.61 10.30
CA GLY A 133 -10.45 2.08 10.50
C GLY A 133 -11.54 3.11 10.24
N LYS A 134 -11.31 4.37 10.61
CA LYS A 134 -12.26 5.45 10.28
C LYS A 134 -12.34 5.69 8.78
N LEU A 135 -11.20 5.61 8.09
CA LEU A 135 -11.17 5.69 6.62
C LEU A 135 -11.94 4.53 5.98
N LEU A 136 -11.77 3.30 6.48
CA LEU A 136 -12.56 2.15 6.04
C LEU A 136 -14.07 2.37 6.27
N GLU A 137 -14.46 2.92 7.42
CA GLU A 137 -15.86 3.25 7.72
C GLU A 137 -16.43 4.29 6.75
N ILE A 138 -15.68 5.36 6.45
CA ILE A 138 -16.07 6.39 5.48
C ILE A 138 -16.27 5.79 4.08
N LEU A 139 -15.43 4.82 3.71
CA LEU A 139 -15.51 4.13 2.42
C LEU A 139 -16.52 2.97 2.39
N ASP A 140 -17.23 2.71 3.50
CA ASP A 140 -18.10 1.55 3.69
C ASP A 140 -17.38 0.21 3.40
N ARG A 141 -16.15 0.08 3.90
CA ARG A 141 -15.28 -1.10 3.72
C ARG A 141 -15.06 -1.83 5.04
N HIS A 142 -14.95 -3.14 4.98
CA HIS A 142 -14.65 -3.95 6.16
C HIS A 142 -13.16 -3.94 6.52
N PRO A 143 -12.78 -4.14 7.81
CA PRO A 143 -11.39 -4.18 8.25
C PRO A 143 -10.73 -5.58 8.16
N TYR A 144 -11.41 -6.55 7.58
CA TYR A 144 -10.92 -7.92 7.52
C TYR A 144 -9.84 -8.10 6.45
N ARG A 145 -8.89 -8.98 6.78
CA ARG A 145 -7.84 -9.47 5.89
C ARG A 145 -7.95 -10.99 5.85
N PRO A 146 -7.71 -11.64 4.71
CA PRO A 146 -7.71 -13.09 4.63
C PRO A 146 -6.63 -13.67 5.55
N ALA A 147 -6.84 -14.87 6.08
CA ALA A 147 -5.85 -15.58 6.87
C ALA A 147 -4.53 -15.69 6.09
N HIS A 148 -3.44 -15.21 6.70
CA HIS A 148 -2.12 -15.19 6.08
C HIS A 148 -1.00 -15.47 7.07
N ILE A 149 0.11 -15.99 6.55
CA ILE A 149 1.36 -16.19 7.29
C ILE A 149 2.41 -15.23 6.72
N HIS A 150 3.04 -14.43 7.59
CA HIS A 150 4.22 -13.66 7.23
C HIS A 150 5.46 -14.53 7.23
N LEU A 151 6.26 -14.44 6.17
CA LEU A 151 7.52 -15.15 5.99
C LEU A 151 8.64 -14.13 5.79
N ILE A 152 9.65 -14.18 6.66
CA ILE A 152 10.90 -13.44 6.48
C ILE A 152 11.99 -14.49 6.32
N VAL A 153 12.54 -14.59 5.11
CA VAL A 153 13.58 -15.56 4.78
C VAL A 153 14.86 -14.84 4.44
N GLN A 154 15.93 -15.24 5.11
CA GLN A 154 17.26 -14.68 4.97
C GLN A 154 18.27 -15.82 4.84
N ARG A 155 19.24 -15.62 3.96
CA ARG A 155 20.38 -16.52 3.77
C ARG A 155 21.58 -15.69 3.36
N GLU A 156 22.74 -15.96 3.93
CA GLU A 156 23.99 -15.30 3.56
C GLU A 156 24.27 -15.45 2.05
N GLY A 157 24.69 -14.35 1.40
CA GLY A 157 24.90 -14.30 -0.05
C GLY A 157 23.62 -14.09 -0.89
N TYR A 158 22.45 -14.04 -0.26
CA TYR A 158 21.17 -13.82 -0.93
C TYR A 158 20.45 -12.57 -0.43
N LYS A 159 19.63 -11.96 -1.29
CA LYS A 159 18.74 -10.87 -0.93
C LYS A 159 17.62 -11.41 -0.04
N PRO A 160 17.33 -10.76 1.10
CA PRO A 160 16.25 -11.17 1.98
C PRO A 160 14.89 -11.02 1.29
N VAL A 161 13.97 -11.92 1.60
CA VAL A 161 12.59 -11.89 1.11
C VAL A 161 11.63 -11.81 2.29
N THR A 162 10.87 -10.73 2.36
CA THR A 162 9.73 -10.58 3.27
C THR A 162 8.44 -10.77 2.48
N THR A 163 7.78 -11.91 2.60
CA THR A 163 6.54 -12.20 1.86
C THR A 163 5.44 -12.65 2.80
N GLN A 164 4.26 -12.91 2.26
CA GLN A 164 3.17 -13.56 2.96
C GLN A 164 2.48 -14.53 2.02
N ILE A 165 1.83 -15.55 2.58
CA ILE A 165 1.00 -16.53 1.87
C ILE A 165 -0.41 -16.50 2.44
N PHE A 166 -1.41 -16.77 1.61
CA PHE A 166 -2.83 -16.68 1.94
C PHE A 166 -3.53 -18.03 1.78
N ASP A 167 -4.42 -18.39 2.70
CA ASP A 167 -5.22 -19.61 2.57
C ASP A 167 -6.25 -19.47 1.45
N SER A 168 -6.23 -20.38 0.48
CA SER A 168 -7.20 -20.47 -0.63
C SER A 168 -8.66 -20.61 -0.19
N GLU A 169 -8.91 -21.09 1.03
CA GLU A 169 -10.27 -21.26 1.56
C GLU A 169 -10.79 -20.02 2.33
N ASP A 170 -10.03 -18.92 2.39
CA ASP A 170 -10.45 -17.75 3.15
C ASP A 170 -11.49 -16.91 2.39
N GLN A 171 -12.57 -16.54 3.09
CA GLN A 171 -13.67 -15.75 2.54
C GLN A 171 -13.27 -14.32 2.14
N TYR A 172 -12.13 -13.81 2.62
CA TYR A 172 -11.69 -12.44 2.37
C TYR A 172 -10.62 -12.31 1.28
N LEU A 173 -10.40 -13.35 0.47
CA LEU A 173 -9.38 -13.34 -0.59
C LEU A 173 -9.65 -12.27 -1.66
N GLU A 174 -10.90 -12.13 -2.09
CA GLU A 174 -11.28 -11.22 -3.17
C GLU A 174 -11.52 -9.77 -2.70
N ASN A 175 -11.60 -9.54 -1.38
CA ASN A 175 -11.94 -8.24 -0.79
C ASN A 175 -11.01 -7.82 0.35
N ASP A 176 -9.73 -8.20 0.29
CA ASP A 176 -8.71 -7.79 1.27
C ASP A 176 -8.68 -6.26 1.47
N SER A 177 -8.82 -5.83 2.72
CA SER A 177 -8.89 -4.41 3.10
C SER A 177 -7.65 -3.58 2.74
N VAL A 178 -6.51 -4.23 2.44
CA VAL A 178 -5.26 -3.57 2.06
C VAL A 178 -4.71 -4.01 0.69
N PHE A 179 -5.49 -4.76 -0.10
CA PHE A 179 -5.14 -5.16 -1.46
C PHE A 179 -3.79 -5.91 -1.60
N ALA A 180 -3.44 -6.74 -0.61
CA ALA A 180 -2.15 -7.42 -0.57
C ALA A 180 -2.18 -8.85 -1.14
N VAL A 181 -3.37 -9.38 -1.44
CA VAL A 181 -3.57 -10.69 -2.07
C VAL A 181 -3.06 -10.66 -3.51
N LYS A 182 -2.31 -11.70 -3.87
CA LYS A 182 -1.87 -11.99 -5.23
C LYS A 182 -2.09 -13.46 -5.48
N ASP A 183 -2.55 -13.83 -6.66
CA ASP A 183 -2.85 -15.22 -7.02
C ASP A 183 -1.64 -16.14 -6.78
N SER A 184 -0.43 -15.66 -7.07
CA SER A 184 0.82 -16.41 -6.86
C SER A 184 1.18 -16.66 -5.38
N LEU A 185 0.49 -16.01 -4.45
CA LEU A 185 0.70 -16.13 -3.00
C LEU A 185 -0.48 -16.82 -2.30
N VAL A 186 -1.52 -17.20 -3.05
CA VAL A 186 -2.62 -18.02 -2.54
C VAL A 186 -2.19 -19.48 -2.57
N VAL A 187 -2.36 -20.17 -1.46
CA VAL A 187 -1.89 -21.54 -1.25
C VAL A 187 -3.01 -22.43 -0.71
N GLU A 188 -2.98 -23.70 -1.10
CA GLU A 188 -3.90 -24.71 -0.59
C GLU A 188 -3.24 -25.50 0.55
N PHE A 189 -3.84 -25.45 1.74
CA PHE A 189 -3.40 -26.23 2.89
C PHE A 189 -4.05 -27.61 2.87
N LYS A 190 -3.23 -28.66 2.67
CA LYS A 190 -3.71 -30.04 2.59
C LYS A 190 -4.03 -30.58 3.98
N LYS A 191 -5.18 -31.23 4.13
CA LYS A 191 -5.54 -31.90 5.39
C LYS A 191 -4.62 -33.10 5.61
N ILE A 192 -4.22 -33.29 6.87
CA ILE A 192 -3.43 -34.45 7.28
C ILE A 192 -4.12 -35.18 8.42
N GLU A 193 -3.98 -36.51 8.44
CA GLU A 193 -4.50 -37.38 9.49
C GLU A 193 -3.35 -37.93 10.34
N GLY A 194 -3.62 -38.27 11.60
CA GLY A 194 -2.65 -38.94 12.48
C GLY A 194 -1.58 -38.03 13.10
N ASN A 195 -1.73 -36.70 13.02
CA ASN A 195 -0.83 -35.74 13.69
C ASN A 195 -1.60 -34.95 14.77
N GLU A 196 -1.27 -35.19 16.04
CA GLU A 196 -1.94 -34.55 17.19
C GLU A 196 -1.76 -33.02 17.24
N LYS A 197 -0.72 -32.49 16.58
CA LYS A 197 -0.35 -31.06 16.65
C LYS A 197 -0.77 -30.27 15.41
N ALA A 198 -1.04 -30.94 14.29
CA ALA A 198 -1.32 -30.28 13.03
C ALA A 198 -2.43 -31.01 12.27
N VAL A 199 -3.45 -30.27 11.86
CA VAL A 199 -4.57 -30.78 11.04
C VAL A 199 -4.41 -30.49 9.56
N ARG A 200 -3.45 -29.63 9.20
CA ARG A 200 -3.15 -29.22 7.83
C ARG A 200 -1.64 -29.07 7.63
N GLU A 201 -1.18 -29.28 6.40
CA GLU A 201 0.20 -29.07 5.97
C GLU A 201 0.29 -28.28 4.65
N LEU A 202 1.45 -27.68 4.42
CA LEU A 202 1.79 -26.99 3.18
C LEU A 202 3.28 -27.15 2.90
N GLU A 203 3.62 -27.51 1.67
CA GLU A 203 4.97 -27.38 1.13
C GLU A 203 5.01 -26.13 0.23
N TYR A 204 5.80 -25.13 0.63
CA TYR A 204 5.90 -23.85 -0.08
C TYR A 204 7.37 -23.55 -0.43
N PRO A 205 7.79 -23.76 -1.69
CA PRO A 205 9.18 -23.52 -2.10
C PRO A 205 9.47 -22.01 -2.15
N ILE A 206 10.59 -21.59 -1.55
CA ILE A 206 11.02 -20.19 -1.51
C ILE A 206 12.31 -20.03 -2.31
N HIS A 207 12.26 -19.19 -3.33
CA HIS A 207 13.41 -18.88 -4.18
C HIS A 207 14.02 -17.53 -3.77
N LEU A 208 15.32 -17.53 -3.48
CA LEU A 208 16.06 -16.33 -3.11
C LEU A 208 16.98 -15.89 -4.25
N ARG A 209 17.12 -14.57 -4.41
CA ARG A 209 18.01 -13.99 -5.44
C ARG A 209 19.41 -13.77 -4.86
N PRO A 210 20.50 -14.26 -5.47
CA PRO A 210 21.87 -13.95 -5.05
C PRO A 210 22.15 -12.44 -5.07
N VAL A 211 22.98 -11.96 -4.15
CA VAL A 211 23.36 -10.54 -4.07
C VAL A 211 24.16 -10.10 -5.30
N ASP A 212 25.01 -10.99 -5.83
CA ASP A 212 25.98 -10.69 -6.91
C ASP A 212 25.42 -10.87 -8.33
N GLY A 213 24.15 -11.23 -8.48
CA GLY A 213 23.47 -11.27 -9.78
C GLY A 213 23.97 -12.31 -10.78
N LYS A 214 24.92 -13.19 -10.42
CA LYS A 214 25.28 -14.36 -11.20
C LYS A 214 24.23 -15.45 -10.96
N VAL A 215 23.48 -15.78 -12.01
CA VAL A 215 22.64 -16.97 -12.12
C VAL A 215 23.55 -18.17 -12.30
#